data_AF-A0A7S1W2B7-F1
#
_entry.id   AF-A0A7S1W2B7-F1
#
_cell.length_a   1.000
_cell.length_b   1.000
_cell.length_c   1.000
_cell.angle_alpha   90.00
_cell.angle_beta   90.00
_cell.angle_gamma   90.00
#
_symmetry.space_group_name_H-M   'P 1'
#
loop_
_entity.id
_entity.type
_entity.pdbx_description
1 polymer ?
#
loop_
_entity_poly.entity_id
_entity_poly.type
_entity_poly.pdbx_seq_one_letter_code
_entity_poly.pdbx_strand_id
1 'polypeptide(L)'
;GSFVDSSSDGGSSLSMGCTRRQTKEAVAWEEIKFAHHIQPYHTHGNSVDDFHLLSCFLELAELHDIEGDAVKLLLRVLRFLRLCDYSVEDVCSILTHASAYFVDTYVLCGAQMDANEVGNVLATLAFIAHCYVQDETCPLHVWHRHLFRKYCPLETLNAAVVRLLEIRHYKLRLAPEDMSRRFKCLMQAAQRRRAAPHLEAAIADAQEE
;
A
#
# COMPACT_ATOMS: atom_id res chain seq x y z
N GLY A 1 -51.17 -21.68 10.33
CA GLY A 1 -50.26 -22.74 9.87
C GLY A 1 -48.92 -22.48 10.52
N SER A 2 -48.55 -23.33 11.46
CA SER A 2 -47.32 -23.31 12.26
C SER A 2 -46.10 -23.67 11.42
N PHE A 3 -45.11 -22.79 11.34
CA PHE A 3 -43.78 -23.10 10.81
C PHE A 3 -42.81 -23.31 11.97
N VAL A 4 -42.07 -24.40 11.88
CA VAL A 4 -41.25 -25.01 12.94
C VAL A 4 -39.82 -24.48 12.84
N ASP A 5 -39.31 -23.96 13.94
CA ASP A 5 -37.90 -23.61 14.16
C ASP A 5 -37.01 -24.86 14.07
N SER A 6 -35.88 -24.75 13.36
CA SER A 6 -34.79 -25.71 13.42
C SER A 6 -33.47 -24.94 13.55
N SER A 7 -33.09 -24.67 14.79
CA SER A 7 -31.77 -24.18 15.17
C SER A 7 -30.78 -25.35 15.19
N SER A 8 -29.65 -25.19 14.52
CA SER A 8 -28.54 -26.15 14.58
C SER A 8 -27.25 -25.37 14.84
N ASP A 9 -26.82 -25.36 16.10
CA ASP A 9 -25.57 -24.77 16.58
C ASP A 9 -24.41 -25.74 16.36
N GLY A 10 -23.61 -25.47 15.32
CA GLY A 10 -22.33 -26.13 15.05
C GLY A 10 -21.17 -25.21 15.38
N GLY A 11 -20.88 -25.02 16.66
CA GLY A 11 -19.77 -24.18 17.14
C GLY A 11 -18.40 -24.86 16.95
N SER A 12 -17.81 -24.73 15.77
CA SER A 12 -16.40 -25.10 15.53
C SER A 12 -15.47 -23.97 15.96
N SER A 13 -14.94 -24.09 17.17
CA SER A 13 -13.86 -23.27 17.71
C SER A 13 -12.54 -23.58 16.99
N LEU A 14 -12.25 -22.83 15.92
CA LEU A 14 -10.92 -22.81 15.31
C LEU A 14 -10.02 -21.87 16.11
N SER A 15 -9.26 -22.48 17.03
CA SER A 15 -8.14 -21.86 17.74
C SER A 15 -7.05 -21.46 16.74
N MET A 16 -7.10 -20.22 16.27
CA MET A 16 -6.12 -19.60 15.38
C MET A 16 -4.88 -19.16 16.19
N GLY A 17 -4.13 -20.13 16.69
CA GLY A 17 -2.87 -19.94 17.39
C GLY A 17 -1.71 -19.74 16.40
N CYS A 18 -1.58 -18.55 15.81
CA CYS A 18 -0.39 -18.16 15.07
C CYS A 18 0.36 -17.06 15.85
N THR A 19 0.97 -17.42 16.98
CA THR A 19 2.00 -16.58 17.61
C THR A 19 3.29 -16.72 16.82
N ARG A 20 3.32 -16.09 15.64
CA ARG A 20 4.54 -15.92 14.85
C ARG A 20 5.46 -15.01 15.66
N ARG A 21 6.51 -15.58 16.28
CA ARG A 21 7.65 -14.81 16.81
C ARG A 21 8.28 -14.07 15.63
N GLN A 22 7.81 -12.85 15.37
CA GLN A 22 8.55 -11.91 14.54
C GLN A 22 9.81 -11.57 15.33
N THR A 23 10.92 -12.22 14.97
CA THR A 23 12.24 -11.66 15.23
C THR A 23 12.18 -10.23 14.71
N LYS A 24 12.37 -9.24 15.60
CA LYS A 24 12.48 -7.83 15.22
C LYS A 24 13.73 -7.70 14.38
N GLU A 25 13.59 -7.94 13.09
CA GLU A 25 14.68 -7.75 12.14
C GLU A 25 14.98 -6.24 12.08
N ALA A 26 16.26 -5.90 12.16
CA ALA A 26 16.70 -4.53 12.05
C ALA A 26 16.41 -4.03 10.62
N VAL A 27 15.84 -2.84 10.52
CA VAL A 27 15.61 -2.14 9.25
C VAL A 27 16.82 -1.23 9.01
N ALA A 28 17.45 -1.34 7.83
CA ALA A 28 18.51 -0.44 7.39
C ALA A 28 17.93 0.91 6.97
N TRP A 29 17.57 1.74 7.96
CA TRP A 29 16.87 3.02 7.76
C TRP A 29 17.70 4.01 6.92
N GLU A 30 19.03 3.93 6.98
CA GLU A 30 19.97 4.74 6.20
C GLU A 30 19.82 4.58 4.68
N GLU A 31 19.25 3.46 4.20
CA GLU A 31 19.02 3.22 2.78
C GLU A 31 17.64 3.71 2.28
N ILE A 32 16.79 4.17 3.20
CA ILE A 32 15.41 4.56 2.91
C ILE A 32 15.35 6.08 2.85
N LYS A 33 15.09 6.63 1.66
CA LYS A 33 15.05 8.09 1.43
C LYS A 33 14.09 8.83 2.36
N PHE A 34 12.93 8.24 2.63
CA PHE A 34 11.91 8.79 3.55
C PHE A 34 12.00 8.21 4.97
N ALA A 35 13.14 7.69 5.39
CA ALA A 35 13.29 7.03 6.70
C ALA A 35 12.79 7.87 7.87
N HIS A 36 13.16 9.15 7.90
CA HIS A 36 12.79 10.06 8.99
C HIS A 36 11.26 10.26 9.11
N HIS A 37 10.52 10.16 8.00
CA HIS A 37 9.06 10.20 8.02
C HIS A 37 8.44 8.83 8.33
N ILE A 38 9.06 7.72 7.88
CA ILE A 38 8.51 6.36 7.99
C ILE A 38 8.79 5.71 9.34
N GLN A 39 10.00 5.88 9.87
CA GLN A 39 10.49 5.23 11.09
C GLN A 39 9.58 5.43 12.32
N PRO A 40 9.01 6.63 12.58
CA PRO A 40 8.08 6.82 13.71
C PRO A 40 6.83 5.92 13.63
N TYR A 41 6.46 5.48 12.43
CA TYR A 41 5.26 4.70 12.16
C TYR A 41 5.56 3.22 11.83
N HIS A 42 6.76 2.72 12.12
CA HIS A 42 7.17 1.34 11.80
C HIS A 42 6.20 0.27 12.36
N THR A 43 5.50 0.55 13.47
CA THR A 43 4.49 -0.36 14.05
C THR A 43 3.25 -0.55 13.16
N HIS A 44 3.07 0.29 12.14
CA HIS A 44 1.96 0.20 11.19
C HIS A 44 2.27 -0.67 9.96
N GLY A 45 3.55 -0.92 9.67
CA GLY A 45 3.98 -1.84 8.61
C GLY A 45 3.76 -3.31 9.00
N ASN A 46 3.63 -4.18 8.01
CA ASN A 46 3.48 -5.63 8.21
C ASN A 46 4.81 -6.37 8.03
N SER A 47 5.67 -5.91 7.11
CA SER A 47 7.06 -6.37 6.95
C SER A 47 8.02 -5.21 6.70
N VAL A 48 9.33 -5.47 6.80
CA VAL A 48 10.38 -4.51 6.44
C VAL A 48 10.26 -4.05 4.98
N ASP A 49 9.79 -4.93 4.09
CA ASP A 49 9.57 -4.61 2.68
C ASP A 49 8.54 -3.49 2.49
N ASP A 50 7.56 -3.35 3.41
CA ASP A 50 6.58 -2.26 3.33
C ASP A 50 7.23 -0.88 3.42
N PHE A 51 8.33 -0.74 4.19
CA PHE A 51 9.01 0.54 4.33
C PHE A 51 9.79 0.91 3.06
N HIS A 52 10.46 -0.05 2.45
CA HIS A 52 11.14 0.15 1.16
C HIS A 52 10.12 0.41 0.04
N LEU A 53 9.03 -0.35 0.02
CA LEU A 53 7.98 -0.22 -0.98
C LEU A 53 7.28 1.14 -0.86
N LEU A 54 6.94 1.59 0.36
CA LEU A 54 6.38 2.91 0.58
C LEU A 54 7.35 4.02 0.16
N SER A 55 8.63 3.94 0.54
CA SER A 55 9.62 4.93 0.12
C SER A 55 9.70 5.02 -1.40
N CYS A 56 9.80 3.88 -2.10
CA CYS A 56 9.85 3.85 -3.55
C CYS A 56 8.55 4.41 -4.18
N PHE A 57 7.39 4.07 -3.62
CA PHE A 57 6.10 4.60 -4.07
C PHE A 57 6.04 6.13 -3.97
N LEU A 58 6.51 6.71 -2.86
CA LEU A 58 6.56 8.17 -2.67
C LEU A 58 7.52 8.85 -3.65
N GLU A 59 8.66 8.22 -3.95
CA GLU A 59 9.59 8.72 -4.97
C GLU A 59 8.98 8.72 -6.37
N LEU A 60 8.28 7.64 -6.73
CA LEU A 60 7.60 7.54 -8.02
C LEU A 60 6.40 8.51 -8.12
N ALA A 61 5.78 8.85 -6.99
CA ALA A 61 4.76 9.89 -6.91
C ALA A 61 5.34 11.31 -6.93
N GLU A 62 6.67 11.46 -7.05
CA GLU A 62 7.39 12.73 -7.09
C GLU A 62 7.12 13.64 -5.86
N LEU A 63 6.89 13.02 -4.70
CA LEU A 63 6.76 13.75 -3.45
C LEU A 63 8.14 14.11 -2.90
N HIS A 64 8.26 15.33 -2.39
CA HIS A 64 9.47 15.81 -1.72
C HIS A 64 9.36 15.75 -0.20
N ASP A 65 8.14 15.83 0.33
CA ASP A 65 7.84 15.84 1.76
C ASP A 65 6.49 15.15 1.97
N ILE A 66 6.28 14.57 3.16
CA ILE A 66 5.04 13.92 3.53
C ILE A 66 4.79 13.99 5.05
N GLU A 67 3.57 14.36 5.43
CA GLU A 67 3.17 14.36 6.82
C GLU A 67 3.02 12.96 7.40
N GLY A 68 3.24 12.85 8.70
CA GLY A 68 3.25 11.56 9.39
C GLY A 68 1.92 10.81 9.35
N ASP A 69 0.79 11.52 9.40
CA ASP A 69 -0.53 10.89 9.28
C ASP A 69 -0.78 10.32 7.86
N ALA A 70 -0.24 10.98 6.83
CA ALA A 70 -0.24 10.46 5.46
C ALA A 70 0.60 9.18 5.35
N VAL A 71 1.82 9.17 5.90
CA VAL A 71 2.67 7.96 5.95
C VAL A 71 1.95 6.81 6.66
N LYS A 72 1.37 7.08 7.82
CA LYS A 72 0.61 6.10 8.61
C LYS A 72 -0.58 5.54 7.84
N LEU A 73 -1.31 6.38 7.10
CA LEU A 73 -2.40 5.95 6.24
C LEU A 73 -1.89 5.04 5.11
N LEU A 74 -0.81 5.40 4.44
CA LEU A 74 -0.25 4.62 3.33
C LEU A 74 0.32 3.27 3.79
N LEU A 75 0.97 3.20 4.96
CA LEU A 75 1.35 1.91 5.56
C LEU A 75 0.12 1.03 5.86
N ARG A 76 -0.99 1.63 6.31
CA ARG A 76 -2.25 0.90 6.49
C ARG A 76 -2.86 0.45 5.18
N VAL A 77 -2.70 1.19 4.08
CA VAL A 77 -3.09 0.74 2.72
C VAL A 77 -2.29 -0.50 2.33
N LEU A 78 -0.97 -0.48 2.45
CA LEU A 78 -0.12 -1.64 2.14
C LEU A 78 -0.50 -2.87 2.99
N ARG A 79 -0.65 -2.67 4.30
CA ARG A 79 -1.10 -3.72 5.21
C ARG A 79 -2.49 -4.25 4.84
N PHE A 80 -3.42 -3.37 4.47
CA PHE A 80 -4.77 -3.76 4.05
C PHE A 80 -4.71 -4.65 2.80
N LEU A 81 -3.98 -4.24 1.76
CA LEU A 81 -3.82 -5.04 0.55
C LEU A 81 -3.21 -6.43 0.85
N ARG A 82 -2.19 -6.50 1.70
CA ARG A 82 -1.60 -7.78 2.11
C ARG A 82 -2.55 -8.65 2.93
N LEU A 83 -3.40 -8.06 3.76
CA LEU A 83 -4.40 -8.80 4.53
C LEU A 83 -5.54 -9.35 3.65
N CYS A 84 -5.73 -8.76 2.46
CA CYS A 84 -6.59 -9.30 1.42
C CYS A 84 -5.90 -10.36 0.55
N ASP A 85 -4.67 -10.78 0.91
CA ASP A 85 -3.89 -11.82 0.26
C ASP A 85 -3.48 -11.52 -1.20
N TYR A 86 -3.42 -10.23 -1.57
CA TYR A 86 -2.84 -9.82 -2.85
C TYR A 86 -1.34 -10.12 -2.89
N SER A 87 -0.87 -10.65 -4.02
CA SER A 87 0.56 -10.95 -4.21
C SER A 87 1.41 -9.68 -4.21
N VAL A 88 2.73 -9.83 -4.05
CA VAL A 88 3.65 -8.67 -4.10
C VAL A 88 3.60 -8.01 -5.47
N GLU A 89 3.50 -8.82 -6.52
CA GLU A 89 3.34 -8.39 -7.90
C GLU A 89 2.06 -7.56 -8.08
N ASP A 90 0.94 -8.02 -7.54
CA ASP A 90 -0.34 -7.29 -7.58
C ASP A 90 -0.25 -5.95 -6.86
N VAL A 91 0.30 -5.93 -5.64
CA VAL A 91 0.48 -4.70 -4.87
C VAL A 91 1.40 -3.72 -5.62
N CYS A 92 2.52 -4.19 -6.18
CA CYS A 92 3.42 -3.37 -6.98
C CYS A 92 2.72 -2.80 -8.23
N SER A 93 1.85 -3.58 -8.88
CA SER A 93 1.07 -3.11 -10.03
C SER A 93 0.07 -2.02 -9.62
N ILE A 94 -0.64 -2.20 -8.50
CA ILE A 94 -1.55 -1.19 -7.94
C ILE A 94 -0.80 0.12 -7.63
N LEU A 95 0.34 0.04 -6.94
CA LEU A 95 1.15 1.22 -6.59
C LEU A 95 1.78 1.88 -7.82
N THR A 96 2.12 1.10 -8.85
CA THR A 96 2.59 1.61 -10.14
C THR A 96 1.56 2.56 -10.73
N HIS A 97 0.31 2.10 -10.83
CA HIS A 97 -0.79 2.90 -11.34
C HIS A 97 -1.09 4.11 -10.45
N ALA A 98 -1.20 3.91 -9.13
CA ALA A 98 -1.49 4.98 -8.19
C ALA A 98 -0.44 6.11 -8.21
N SER A 99 0.85 5.76 -8.32
CA SER A 99 1.94 6.75 -8.36
C SER A 99 1.88 7.60 -9.64
N ALA A 100 1.57 7.00 -10.78
CA ALA A 100 1.40 7.72 -12.04
C ALA A 100 0.16 8.62 -12.00
N TYR A 101 -0.96 8.12 -11.48
CA TYR A 101 -2.18 8.93 -11.36
C TYR A 101 -1.99 10.13 -10.45
N PHE A 102 -1.16 9.99 -9.42
CA PHE A 102 -0.88 11.09 -8.49
C PHE A 102 -0.11 12.21 -9.17
N VAL A 103 0.93 11.91 -9.95
CA VAL A 103 1.68 12.93 -10.69
C VAL A 103 0.75 13.80 -11.55
N ASP A 104 -0.14 13.16 -12.32
CA ASP A 104 -1.12 13.87 -13.15
C ASP A 104 -2.12 14.69 -12.33
N THR A 105 -2.57 14.15 -11.19
CA THR A 105 -3.50 14.83 -10.28
C THR A 105 -2.83 16.05 -9.61
N TYR A 106 -1.59 15.89 -9.15
CA TYR A 106 -0.84 16.90 -8.43
C TYR A 106 -0.49 18.10 -9.32
N VAL A 107 -0.22 17.89 -10.62
CA VAL A 107 -0.04 18.97 -11.59
C VAL A 107 -1.29 19.88 -11.68
N LEU A 108 -2.49 19.31 -11.53
CA LEU A 108 -3.75 20.04 -11.72
C LEU A 108 -4.25 20.73 -10.44
N CYS A 109 -4.06 20.11 -9.27
CA CYS A 109 -4.59 20.64 -8.01
C CYS A 109 -3.63 20.61 -6.82
N GLY A 110 -2.35 20.26 -7.00
CA GLY A 110 -1.37 20.16 -5.91
C GLY A 110 -1.17 21.46 -5.13
N ALA A 111 -1.29 22.62 -5.78
CA ALA A 111 -1.22 23.92 -5.09
C ALA A 111 -2.38 24.20 -4.12
N GLN A 112 -3.47 23.44 -4.22
CA GLN A 112 -4.64 23.54 -3.35
C GLN A 112 -4.70 22.40 -2.34
N MET A 113 -3.86 21.37 -2.48
CA MET A 113 -3.83 20.25 -1.56
C MET A 113 -3.06 20.65 -0.31
N ASP A 114 -3.72 20.52 0.84
CA ASP A 114 -2.98 20.54 2.10
C ASP A 114 -2.16 19.25 2.27
N ALA A 115 -1.19 19.27 3.17
CA ALA A 115 -0.29 18.14 3.37
C ALA A 115 -1.00 16.88 3.94
N ASN A 116 -2.15 17.05 4.60
CA ASN A 116 -2.98 15.95 5.08
C ASN A 116 -3.82 15.33 3.94
N GLU A 117 -4.24 16.14 2.97
CA GLU A 117 -4.98 15.73 1.79
C GLU A 117 -4.13 14.86 0.88
N VAL A 118 -2.81 15.11 0.76
CA VAL A 118 -1.89 14.32 -0.08
C VAL A 118 -1.99 12.82 0.22
N GLY A 119 -1.95 12.43 1.50
CA GLY A 119 -2.07 11.03 1.89
C GLY A 119 -3.43 10.42 1.54
N ASN A 120 -4.50 11.19 1.73
CA ASN A 120 -5.87 10.75 1.41
C ASN A 120 -6.08 10.61 -0.09
N VAL A 121 -5.53 11.52 -0.90
CA VAL A 121 -5.55 11.47 -2.37
C VAL A 121 -4.78 10.25 -2.86
N LEU A 122 -3.55 10.03 -2.39
CA LEU A 122 -2.76 8.84 -2.74
C LEU A 122 -3.49 7.53 -2.39
N ALA A 123 -4.07 7.45 -1.19
CA ALA A 123 -4.83 6.27 -0.77
C ALA A 123 -6.10 6.06 -1.63
N THR A 124 -6.76 7.14 -2.05
CA THR A 124 -7.94 7.07 -2.93
C THR A 124 -7.54 6.67 -4.36
N LEU A 125 -6.41 7.17 -4.86
CA LEU A 125 -5.84 6.74 -6.15
C LEU A 125 -5.38 5.29 -6.11
N ALA A 126 -4.88 4.80 -4.97
CA ALA A 126 -4.59 3.38 -4.78
C ALA A 126 -5.87 2.52 -4.85
N PHE A 127 -7.00 2.99 -4.32
CA PHE A 127 -8.29 2.32 -4.51
C PHE A 127 -8.69 2.26 -5.99
N ILE A 128 -8.58 3.37 -6.73
CA ILE A 128 -8.90 3.42 -8.16
C ILE A 128 -8.00 2.47 -8.95
N ALA A 129 -6.69 2.50 -8.69
CA ALA A 129 -5.72 1.61 -9.30
C ALA A 129 -6.02 0.13 -8.99
N HIS A 130 -6.38 -0.18 -7.76
CA HIS A 130 -6.81 -1.51 -7.34
C HIS A 130 -8.02 -2.00 -8.15
N CYS A 131 -9.06 -1.18 -8.30
CA CYS A 131 -10.23 -1.52 -9.14
C CYS A 131 -9.91 -1.66 -10.63
N TYR A 132 -8.82 -1.05 -11.12
CA TYR A 132 -8.41 -1.17 -12.52
C TYR A 132 -7.53 -2.40 -12.77
N VAL A 133 -6.62 -2.71 -11.84
CA VAL A 133 -5.60 -3.75 -12.00
C VAL A 133 -6.14 -5.14 -11.67
N GLN A 134 -7.04 -5.24 -10.71
CA GLN A 134 -7.52 -6.51 -10.18
C GLN A 134 -8.94 -6.82 -10.70
N ASP A 135 -9.17 -8.07 -11.10
CA ASP A 135 -10.50 -8.55 -11.52
C ASP A 135 -11.45 -8.63 -10.32
N GLU A 136 -10.95 -9.12 -9.17
CA GLU A 136 -11.68 -9.21 -7.92
C GLU A 136 -11.18 -8.17 -6.92
N THR A 137 -12.05 -7.20 -6.60
CA THR A 137 -11.69 -6.09 -5.72
C THR A 137 -12.53 -6.02 -4.46
N CYS A 138 -11.85 -5.66 -3.37
CA CYS A 138 -12.52 -5.17 -2.17
C CYS A 138 -13.34 -3.90 -2.48
N PRO A 139 -14.65 -3.88 -2.17
CA PRO A 139 -15.51 -2.75 -2.50
C PRO A 139 -15.19 -1.50 -1.68
N LEU A 140 -15.59 -0.33 -2.19
CA LEU A 140 -15.27 0.98 -1.57
C LEU A 140 -15.67 1.09 -0.10
N HIS A 141 -16.80 0.50 0.31
CA HIS A 141 -17.24 0.55 1.71
C HIS A 141 -16.31 -0.22 2.66
N VAL A 142 -15.59 -1.25 2.16
CA VAL A 142 -14.57 -1.98 2.93
C VAL A 142 -13.33 -1.09 3.08
N TRP A 143 -12.84 -0.49 1.99
CA TRP A 143 -11.75 0.50 2.05
C TRP A 143 -12.07 1.63 3.02
N HIS A 144 -13.28 2.19 2.93
CA HIS A 144 -13.76 3.22 3.85
C HIS A 144 -13.72 2.76 5.31
N ARG A 145 -14.34 1.61 5.62
CA ARG A 145 -14.37 1.05 6.97
C ARG A 145 -12.97 0.89 7.57
N HIS A 146 -12.01 0.44 6.78
CA HIS A 146 -10.67 0.10 7.25
C HIS A 146 -9.66 1.24 7.19
N LEU A 147 -9.86 2.25 6.34
CA LEU A 147 -8.87 3.30 6.08
C LEU A 147 -9.43 4.70 6.34
N PHE A 148 -10.62 5.02 5.79
CA PHE A 148 -11.16 6.40 5.76
C PHE A 148 -12.27 6.68 6.77
N ARG A 149 -12.71 5.70 7.59
CA ARG A 149 -13.85 5.86 8.51
C ARG A 149 -13.75 7.07 9.44
N LYS A 150 -12.53 7.42 9.84
CA LYS A 150 -12.26 8.57 10.73
C LYS A 150 -12.04 9.88 9.97
N TYR A 151 -11.89 9.82 8.65
CA TYR A 151 -11.56 10.96 7.80
C TYR A 151 -12.82 11.61 7.22
N CYS A 152 -13.66 10.85 6.54
CA CYS A 152 -14.86 11.38 5.89
C CYS A 152 -16.01 10.35 5.89
N PRO A 153 -17.27 10.77 5.60
CA PRO A 153 -18.36 9.85 5.27
C PRO A 153 -18.11 9.06 3.97
N LEU A 154 -18.76 7.89 3.81
CA LEU A 154 -18.62 7.06 2.61
C LEU A 154 -19.03 7.80 1.33
N GLU A 155 -20.08 8.62 1.40
CA GLU A 155 -20.57 9.42 0.26
C GLU A 155 -19.52 10.43 -0.21
N THR A 156 -18.81 11.07 0.72
CA THR A 156 -17.71 11.99 0.41
C THR A 156 -16.56 11.26 -0.27
N LEU A 157 -16.19 10.06 0.21
CA LEU A 157 -15.16 9.26 -0.43
C LEU A 157 -15.57 8.84 -1.85
N ASN A 158 -16.83 8.45 -2.05
CA ASN A 158 -17.35 8.12 -3.37
C ASN A 158 -17.30 9.32 -4.33
N ALA A 159 -17.68 10.51 -3.86
CA ALA A 159 -17.56 11.74 -4.65
C ALA A 159 -16.10 12.06 -5.00
N ALA A 160 -15.17 11.87 -4.06
CA ALA A 160 -13.74 12.04 -4.31
C ALA A 160 -13.20 11.06 -5.37
N VAL A 161 -13.63 9.79 -5.34
CA VAL A 161 -13.29 8.80 -6.37
C VAL A 161 -13.74 9.26 -7.76
N VAL A 162 -15.01 9.67 -7.91
CA VAL A 162 -15.53 10.18 -9.18
C VAL A 162 -14.74 11.41 -9.64
N ARG A 163 -14.45 12.33 -8.71
CA ARG A 163 -13.69 13.55 -9.04
C ARG A 163 -12.27 13.24 -9.53
N LEU A 164 -11.57 12.29 -8.92
CA LEU A 164 -10.23 11.87 -9.35
C LEU A 164 -10.27 11.17 -10.72
N LEU A 165 -11.32 10.39 -11.00
CA LEU A 165 -11.54 9.81 -12.33
C LEU A 165 -11.78 10.90 -13.39
N GLU A 166 -12.56 11.95 -13.08
CA GLU A 166 -12.77 13.09 -13.97
C GLU A 166 -11.47 13.85 -14.26
N ILE A 167 -10.65 14.10 -13.24
CA ILE A 167 -9.31 14.73 -13.38
C ILE A 167 -8.44 13.91 -14.34
N ARG A 168 -8.53 12.58 -14.27
CA ARG A 168 -7.84 11.64 -15.17
C ARG A 168 -8.50 11.48 -16.54
N HIS A 169 -9.61 12.18 -16.81
CA HIS A 169 -10.45 11.98 -17.99
C HIS A 169 -10.84 10.52 -18.21
N TYR A 170 -11.04 9.76 -17.13
CA TYR A 170 -11.35 8.34 -17.12
C TYR A 170 -10.30 7.46 -17.86
N LYS A 171 -9.07 7.96 -18.07
CA LYS A 171 -7.98 7.20 -18.68
C LYS A 171 -7.12 6.58 -17.59
N LEU A 172 -7.23 5.27 -17.39
CA LEU A 172 -6.49 4.54 -16.35
C LEU A 172 -5.28 3.76 -16.88
N ARG A 173 -5.21 3.56 -18.20
CA ARG A 173 -4.08 2.89 -18.85
C ARG A 173 -2.84 3.79 -18.85
N LEU A 174 -1.69 3.21 -18.50
CA LEU A 174 -0.38 3.85 -18.60
C LEU A 174 0.31 3.49 -19.92
N ALA A 175 1.27 4.31 -20.32
CA ALA A 175 2.21 3.95 -21.39
C ALA A 175 3.03 2.72 -20.95
N PRO A 176 3.29 1.74 -21.84
CA PRO A 176 4.02 0.51 -21.48
C PRO A 176 5.39 0.80 -20.84
N GLU A 177 6.09 1.83 -21.30
CA GLU A 177 7.41 2.23 -20.82
C GLU A 177 7.34 2.76 -19.37
N ASP A 178 6.35 3.61 -19.09
CA ASP A 178 6.16 4.17 -17.75
C ASP A 178 5.71 3.09 -16.74
N MET A 179 4.79 2.22 -17.16
CA MET A 179 4.35 1.07 -16.37
C MET A 179 5.53 0.16 -16.03
N SER A 180 6.30 -0.27 -17.04
CA SER A 180 7.44 -1.18 -16.86
C SER A 180 8.51 -0.58 -15.95
N ARG A 181 8.84 0.70 -16.14
CA ARG A 181 9.81 1.42 -15.31
C ARG A 181 9.39 1.47 -13.84
N ARG A 182 8.18 1.96 -13.56
CA ARG A 182 7.64 2.10 -12.19
C ARG A 182 7.49 0.75 -11.50
N PHE A 183 6.95 -0.24 -12.21
CA PHE A 183 6.77 -1.60 -11.70
C PHE A 183 8.11 -2.24 -11.33
N LYS A 184 9.13 -2.11 -12.19
CA LYS A 184 10.48 -2.62 -11.92
C LYS A 184 11.08 -2.00 -10.65
N CYS A 185 10.94 -0.69 -10.47
CA CYS A 185 11.42 0.00 -9.26
C CYS A 185 10.75 -0.55 -7.98
N LEU A 186 9.42 -0.71 -7.99
CA LEU A 186 8.66 -1.24 -6.85
C LEU A 186 9.00 -2.71 -6.56
N MET A 187 9.12 -3.55 -7.59
CA MET A 187 9.53 -4.95 -7.43
C MET A 187 10.93 -5.08 -6.84
N GLN A 188 11.88 -4.25 -7.27
CA GLN A 188 13.22 -4.21 -6.68
C GLN A 188 13.17 -3.78 -5.21
N ALA A 189 12.37 -2.78 -4.87
CA ALA A 189 12.18 -2.33 -3.49
C ALA A 189 11.59 -3.44 -2.60
N ALA A 190 10.63 -4.20 -3.11
CA ALA A 190 10.00 -5.32 -2.39
C ALA A 190 10.93 -6.55 -2.24
N GLN A 191 11.98 -6.66 -3.05
CA GLN A 191 12.89 -7.82 -3.07
C GLN A 191 14.24 -7.57 -2.39
N ARG A 192 14.52 -6.36 -1.90
CA ARG A 192 15.84 -6.01 -1.32
C ARG A 192 16.34 -7.00 -0.26
N ARG A 193 15.44 -7.61 0.50
CA ARG A 193 15.80 -8.60 1.53
C ARG A 193 16.36 -9.91 0.98
N ARG A 194 15.94 -10.35 -0.20
CA ARG A 194 16.43 -11.62 -0.77
C ARG A 194 17.89 -11.52 -1.24
N ALA A 195 18.37 -10.30 -1.50
CA ALA A 195 19.74 -10.09 -1.99
C ALA A 195 20.79 -10.06 -0.86
N ALA A 196 20.43 -9.58 0.34
CA ALA A 196 21.37 -9.41 1.45
C ALA A 196 22.00 -10.71 2.03
N PRO A 197 21.27 -11.82 2.25
CA PRO A 197 21.84 -12.99 2.94
C PRO A 197 22.90 -13.74 2.13
N HIS A 198 22.99 -13.52 0.81
CA HIS A 198 24.03 -14.14 -0.01
C HIS A 198 25.39 -13.45 0.13
N LEU A 199 25.43 -12.17 0.53
CA LEU A 199 26.68 -11.44 0.69
C LEU A 199 27.36 -11.81 2.01
N GLU A 200 26.61 -12.01 3.09
CA GLU A 200 27.17 -12.43 4.39
C GLU A 200 27.73 -13.86 4.34
N ALA A 201 27.06 -14.78 3.63
CA ALA A 201 27.59 -16.13 3.42
C ALA A 201 28.89 -16.12 2.60
N ALA A 202 28.95 -15.31 1.52
CA ALA A 202 30.14 -15.18 0.70
C ALA A 202 31.32 -14.49 1.43
N ILE A 203 31.04 -13.57 2.37
CA ILE A 203 32.06 -12.93 3.20
C ILE A 203 32.59 -13.89 4.28
N ALA A 204 31.72 -14.72 4.87
CA ALA A 204 32.14 -15.73 5.84
C ALA A 204 33.04 -16.79 5.19
N ASP A 205 32.69 -17.27 3.99
CA ASP A 205 33.50 -18.24 3.25
C ASP A 205 34.88 -17.67 2.84
N ALA A 206 34.99 -16.35 2.62
CA ALA A 206 36.25 -15.68 2.28
C ALA A 206 37.16 -15.36 3.47
N GLN A 207 36.70 -15.58 4.72
CA GLN A 207 37.49 -15.36 5.94
C GLN A 207 38.04 -16.68 6.53
N GLU A 208 37.66 -17.84 5.98
CA GLU A 208 38.15 -19.16 6.39
C GLU A 208 39.31 -19.70 5.52
N GLU A 209 39.74 -18.97 4.47
CA GLU A 209 40.95 -19.24 3.68
C GLU A 209 42.16 -18.40 4.14
#